data_AF-A0A2E8GNV7-F1
#
_entry.id   AF-A0A2E8GNV7-F1
#
_cell.length_a   1.000
_cell.length_b   1.000
_cell.length_c   1.000
_cell.angle_alpha   90.00
_cell.angle_beta   90.00
_cell.angle_gamma   90.00
#
_symmetry.space_group_name_H-M   'P 1'
#
loop_
_entity.id
_entity.type
_entity.pdbx_description
1 polymer ?
#
loop_
_entity_poly.entity_id
_entity_poly.type
_entity_poly.pdbx_seq_one_letter_code
_entity_poly.pdbx_strand_id
1 'polypeptide(L)'
;MPFSANSRTLTDKQQQFVDYFVTSGCTQTEAARQAGYRFPQYEGYRLVRSPSVQSAIQQSRRRLYCGELSNVAVGTLREILVDSGAPASARVSAARTVLELAGDLGKRDEQGSVKQLSELTPDELSGMIRQWEDERSSLLKEVSPAGTA
;
A
#
# COMPACT_ATOMS: atom_id res chain seq x y z
N MET A 1 25.62 20.44 -8.24
CA MET A 1 24.58 20.77 -7.24
C MET A 1 23.85 19.49 -6.88
N PRO A 2 24.00 18.90 -5.68
CA PRO A 2 23.16 17.78 -5.30
C PRO A 2 21.86 18.31 -4.68
N PHE A 3 20.73 17.78 -5.14
CA PHE A 3 19.42 17.95 -4.50
C PHE A 3 19.51 17.33 -3.09
N SER A 4 19.42 18.16 -2.05
CA SER A 4 19.22 17.66 -0.69
C SER A 4 17.84 17.03 -0.58
N ALA A 5 17.76 15.72 -0.82
CA ALA A 5 16.64 14.90 -0.43
C ALA A 5 16.53 14.99 1.10
N ASN A 6 15.64 15.87 1.56
CA ASN A 6 15.34 16.06 2.97
C ASN A 6 14.56 14.82 3.45
N SER A 7 15.23 13.68 3.60
CA SER A 7 14.71 12.53 4.33
C SER A 7 14.64 12.93 5.80
N ARG A 8 13.58 13.67 6.13
CA ARG A 8 13.22 14.00 7.52
C ARG A 8 12.90 12.69 8.22
N THR A 9 13.92 12.06 8.77
CA THR A 9 13.81 10.98 9.75
C THR A 9 12.89 11.45 10.85
N LEU A 10 11.83 10.70 11.11
CA LEU A 10 10.92 11.01 12.21
C LEU A 10 11.70 11.04 13.52
N THR A 11 11.34 11.97 14.39
CA THR A 11 11.85 11.94 15.76
C THR A 11 11.24 10.76 16.53
N ASP A 12 11.92 10.25 17.55
CA ASP A 12 11.43 9.14 18.38
C ASP A 12 10.02 9.41 18.95
N LYS A 13 9.72 10.66 19.33
CA LYS A 13 8.37 11.05 19.79
C LYS A 13 7.32 10.98 18.69
N GLN A 14 7.66 11.38 17.47
CA GLN A 14 6.74 11.26 16.35
C GLN A 14 6.52 9.81 15.97
N GLN A 15 7.55 8.97 16.08
CA GLN A 15 7.42 7.54 15.84
C GLN A 15 6.52 6.88 16.90
N GLN A 16 6.72 7.17 18.19
CA GLN A 16 5.81 6.72 19.25
C GLN A 16 4.37 7.19 19.04
N PHE A 17 4.17 8.44 18.59
CA PHE A 17 2.86 8.95 18.23
C PHE A 17 2.20 8.10 17.13
N VAL A 18 2.95 7.78 16.07
CA VAL A 18 2.46 6.93 14.97
C VAL A 18 2.09 5.55 15.49
N ASP A 19 2.94 4.95 16.32
CA ASP A 19 2.71 3.60 16.87
C ASP A 19 1.43 3.56 17.71
N TYR A 20 1.24 4.50 18.66
CA TYR A 20 0.02 4.58 19.46
C TYR A 20 -1.22 4.86 18.60
N PHE A 21 -1.10 5.76 17.62
CA PHE A 21 -2.22 6.13 16.76
C PHE A 21 -2.68 4.97 15.86
N VAL A 22 -1.76 4.10 15.42
CA VAL A 22 -2.09 2.97 14.53
C VAL A 22 -2.53 1.73 15.30
N THR A 23 -1.88 1.40 16.42
CA THR A 23 -2.12 0.14 17.13
C THR A 23 -3.23 0.22 18.17
N SER A 24 -3.39 1.36 18.85
CA SER A 24 -4.25 1.47 20.03
C SER A 24 -5.68 1.91 19.72
N GLY A 25 -6.00 2.22 18.45
CA GLY A 25 -7.32 2.71 18.06
C GLY A 25 -7.73 4.04 18.72
N CYS A 26 -6.78 4.78 19.27
CA CYS A 26 -7.02 5.98 20.06
C CYS A 26 -7.14 7.25 19.20
N THR A 27 -7.69 8.31 19.79
CA THR A 27 -7.76 9.61 19.11
C THR A 27 -6.37 10.23 18.93
N GLN A 28 -6.22 11.14 17.97
CA GLN A 28 -4.96 11.88 17.76
C GLN A 28 -4.47 12.62 19.03
N THR A 29 -5.40 13.08 19.88
CA THR A 29 -5.09 13.76 21.14
C THR A 29 -4.55 12.77 22.18
N GLU A 30 -5.10 11.55 22.23
CA GLU A 30 -4.65 10.51 23.16
C GLU A 30 -3.30 9.92 22.73
N ALA A 31 -3.12 9.65 21.44
CA ALA A 31 -1.83 9.23 20.89
C ALA A 31 -0.73 10.25 21.21
N ALA A 32 -1.02 11.55 21.06
CA ALA A 32 -0.08 12.61 21.42
C ALA A 32 0.18 12.68 22.94
N ARG A 33 -0.83 12.38 23.76
CA ARG A 33 -0.66 12.31 25.22
C ARG A 33 0.25 11.15 25.61
N GLN A 34 0.03 9.97 25.03
CA GLN A 34 0.83 8.76 25.28
C GLN A 34 2.27 8.88 24.76
N ALA A 35 2.47 9.58 23.64
CA ALA A 35 3.81 9.93 23.13
C ALA A 35 4.50 11.06 23.94
N GLY A 36 3.89 11.57 25.01
CA GLY A 36 4.50 12.53 25.92
C GLY A 36 4.60 13.95 25.36
N TYR A 37 3.63 14.39 24.56
CA TYR A 37 3.52 15.79 24.14
C TYR A 37 2.91 16.65 25.26
N ARG A 38 3.51 17.83 25.48
CA ARG A 38 3.06 18.78 26.53
C ARG A 38 1.68 19.38 26.25
N PHE A 39 1.33 19.56 24.96
CA PHE A 39 0.03 20.09 24.52
C PHE A 39 -0.63 19.12 23.52
N PRO A 40 -1.18 17.99 23.98
CA PRO A 40 -1.62 16.89 23.11
C PRO A 40 -2.68 17.27 22.07
N GLN A 41 -3.59 18.19 22.41
CA GLN A 41 -4.67 18.61 21.51
C GLN A 41 -4.12 19.34 20.27
N TYR A 42 -3.24 20.32 20.48
CA TYR A 42 -2.60 21.07 19.42
C TYR A 42 -1.61 20.20 18.63
N GLU A 43 -0.78 19.45 19.35
CA GLU A 43 0.26 18.62 18.74
C GLU A 43 -0.33 17.48 17.92
N GLY A 44 -1.33 16.76 18.42
CA GLY A 44 -2.03 15.73 17.66
C GLY A 44 -2.63 16.28 16.35
N TYR A 45 -3.29 17.44 16.42
CA TYR A 45 -3.83 18.12 15.23
C TYR A 45 -2.76 18.52 14.21
N ARG A 46 -1.59 18.99 14.69
CA ARG A 46 -0.46 19.38 13.84
C ARG A 46 0.23 18.17 13.21
N LEU A 47 0.45 17.11 14.00
CA LEU A 47 1.18 15.90 13.58
C LEU A 47 0.44 15.15 12.48
N VAL A 48 -0.89 14.98 12.60
CA VAL A 48 -1.69 14.29 11.57
C VAL A 48 -1.68 15.04 10.22
N ARG A 49 -1.37 16.34 10.21
CA ARG A 49 -1.22 17.14 8.97
C ARG A 49 0.21 17.23 8.45
N SER A 50 1.19 16.71 9.18
CA SER A 50 2.57 16.70 8.72
C SER A 50 2.75 15.64 7.63
N PRO A 51 3.25 15.97 6.43
CA PRO A 51 3.44 15.00 5.36
C PRO A 51 4.33 13.82 5.79
N SER A 52 5.41 14.08 6.54
CA SER A 52 6.31 13.04 7.03
C SER A 52 5.62 12.07 7.99
N VAL A 53 4.75 12.57 8.87
CA VAL A 53 3.98 11.75 9.82
C VAL A 53 2.89 10.98 9.08
N GLN A 54 2.22 11.60 8.10
CA GLN A 54 1.22 10.91 7.27
C GLN A 54 1.82 9.72 6.51
N SER A 55 2.97 9.91 5.87
CA SER A 55 3.68 8.82 5.18
C SER A 55 4.03 7.69 6.15
N ALA A 56 4.47 8.03 7.37
CA ALA A 56 4.79 7.04 8.39
C ALA A 56 3.55 6.30 8.92
N ILE A 57 2.42 6.99 9.11
CA ILE A 57 1.14 6.36 9.47
C ILE A 57 0.74 5.36 8.39
N GLN A 58 0.82 5.74 7.11
CA GLN A 58 0.50 4.85 6.01
C GLN A 58 1.42 3.61 5.98
N GLN A 59 2.73 3.82 6.15
CA GLN A 59 3.71 2.74 6.20
C GLN A 59 3.45 1.79 7.38
N SER A 60 3.19 2.33 8.57
CA SER A 60 2.89 1.56 9.77
C SER A 60 1.60 0.76 9.61
N ARG A 61 0.55 1.36 9.05
CA ARG A 61 -0.71 0.66 8.74
C ARG A 61 -0.49 -0.47 7.75
N ARG A 62 0.27 -0.22 6.68
CA ARG A 62 0.60 -1.26 5.69
C ARG A 62 1.36 -2.41 6.34
N ARG A 63 2.32 -2.13 7.22
CA ARG A 63 3.05 -3.16 7.97
C ARG A 63 2.11 -4.00 8.85
N LEU A 64 1.19 -3.35 9.56
CA LEU A 64 0.23 -4.03 10.44
C LEU A 64 -0.76 -4.88 9.64
N TYR A 65 -1.31 -4.35 8.54
CA TYR A 65 -2.24 -5.08 7.68
C TYR A 65 -1.57 -6.23 6.94
N CYS A 66 -0.48 -5.97 6.21
CA CYS A 66 0.21 -6.97 5.40
C CYS A 66 1.07 -7.94 6.22
N GLY A 67 1.36 -7.64 7.49
CA GLY A 67 2.11 -8.50 8.38
C GLY A 67 1.18 -9.22 9.37
N GLU A 68 1.03 -8.61 10.55
CA GLU A 68 0.37 -9.23 11.71
C GLU A 68 -1.07 -9.65 11.43
N LEU A 69 -1.90 -8.73 10.91
CA LEU A 69 -3.32 -9.03 10.68
C LEU A 69 -3.53 -10.01 9.53
N SER A 70 -2.66 -10.03 8.52
CA SER A 70 -2.72 -11.03 7.45
C SER A 70 -2.53 -12.44 8.00
N ASN A 71 -1.54 -12.62 8.89
CA ASN A 71 -1.30 -13.92 9.51
C ASN A 71 -2.48 -14.39 10.37
N VAL A 72 -3.07 -13.48 11.17
CA VAL A 72 -4.26 -13.78 11.97
C VAL A 72 -5.43 -14.18 11.07
N ALA A 73 -5.69 -13.42 10.01
CA ALA A 73 -6.77 -13.71 9.06
C ALA A 73 -6.60 -15.09 8.40
N VAL A 74 -5.38 -15.46 7.99
CA VAL A 74 -5.09 -16.80 7.44
C VAL A 74 -5.35 -17.89 8.48
N GLY A 75 -4.98 -17.67 9.74
CA GLY A 75 -5.30 -18.59 10.84
C GLY A 75 -6.80 -18.81 11.00
N THR A 76 -7.58 -17.72 11.03
CA THR A 76 -9.04 -17.78 11.12
C THR A 76 -9.67 -18.50 9.92
N LEU A 77 -9.21 -18.22 8.70
CA LEU A 77 -9.68 -18.92 7.50
C LEU A 77 -9.42 -20.43 7.59
N ARG A 78 -8.23 -20.84 8.07
CA ARG A 78 -7.90 -22.26 8.29
C ARG A 78 -8.83 -22.90 9.31
N GLU A 79 -9.12 -22.24 10.43
CA GLU A 79 -10.02 -22.74 11.47
C GLU A 79 -11.43 -22.97 10.92
N ILE A 80 -11.99 -21.99 10.19
CA ILE A 80 -13.32 -22.11 9.57
C ILE A 80 -13.35 -23.26 8.56
N LEU A 81 -12.29 -23.45 7.78
CA LEU A 81 -12.23 -24.49 6.75
C LEU A 81 -12.28 -25.91 7.30
N VAL A 82 -11.64 -26.16 8.45
CA VAL A 82 -11.57 -27.49 9.06
C VAL A 82 -12.67 -27.75 10.09
N ASP A 83 -13.39 -26.71 10.52
CA ASP A 83 -14.49 -26.84 11.47
C ASP A 83 -15.72 -27.48 10.80
N SER A 84 -16.02 -28.73 11.20
CA SER A 84 -17.19 -29.45 10.72
C SER A 84 -18.52 -28.83 11.19
N GLY A 85 -18.50 -28.08 12.30
CA GLY A 85 -19.66 -27.40 12.89
C GLY A 85 -19.94 -26.00 12.33
N ALA A 86 -18.98 -25.39 11.61
CA ALA A 86 -19.19 -24.10 10.97
C ALA A 86 -20.28 -24.18 9.88
N PRO A 87 -21.10 -23.13 9.70
CA PRO A 87 -22.09 -23.08 8.62
C PRO A 87 -21.46 -23.35 7.25
N ALA A 88 -22.13 -24.16 6.41
CA ALA A 88 -21.61 -24.52 5.10
C ALA A 88 -21.26 -23.29 4.23
N SER A 89 -22.07 -22.24 4.30
CA SER A 89 -21.81 -20.96 3.61
C SER A 89 -20.52 -20.28 4.08
N ALA A 90 -20.21 -20.30 5.38
CA ALA A 90 -18.98 -19.73 5.93
C ALA A 90 -17.75 -20.50 5.43
N ARG A 91 -17.82 -21.84 5.39
CA ARG A 91 -16.74 -22.69 4.85
C ARG A 91 -16.49 -22.46 3.37
N VAL A 92 -17.57 -22.38 2.58
CA VAL A 92 -17.48 -22.08 1.14
C VAL A 92 -16.86 -20.68 0.92
N SER A 93 -17.28 -19.69 1.69
CA SER A 93 -16.71 -18.33 1.61
C SER A 93 -15.22 -18.34 1.96
N ALA A 94 -14.82 -18.99 3.05
CA ALA A 94 -13.42 -19.09 3.45
C ALA A 94 -12.58 -19.82 2.39
N ALA A 95 -13.09 -20.92 1.84
CA ALA A 95 -12.43 -21.69 0.77
C ALA A 95 -12.23 -20.83 -0.48
N ARG A 96 -13.27 -20.11 -0.89
CA ARG A 96 -13.21 -19.20 -2.03
C ARG A 96 -12.13 -18.14 -1.82
N THR A 97 -12.12 -17.47 -0.68
CA THR A 97 -11.11 -16.44 -0.37
C THR A 97 -9.69 -17.00 -0.39
N VAL A 98 -9.45 -18.18 0.16
CA VAL A 98 -8.12 -18.81 0.13
C VAL A 98 -7.69 -19.14 -1.31
N LEU A 99 -8.59 -19.68 -2.14
CA LEU A 99 -8.28 -20.01 -3.54
C LEU A 99 -8.11 -18.75 -4.41
N GLU A 100 -8.86 -17.68 -4.15
CA GLU A 100 -8.66 -16.38 -4.80
C GLU A 100 -7.28 -15.78 -4.43
N LEU A 101 -6.88 -15.86 -3.16
CA LEU A 101 -5.56 -15.40 -2.71
C LEU A 101 -4.40 -16.25 -3.26
N ALA A 102 -4.63 -17.56 -3.47
CA ALA A 102 -3.65 -18.45 -4.11
C ALA A 102 -3.53 -18.23 -5.62
N GLY A 103 -4.49 -17.51 -6.22
CA GLY A 103 -4.57 -17.33 -7.68
C GLY A 103 -5.19 -18.51 -8.43
N ASP A 104 -5.70 -19.51 -7.71
CA ASP A 104 -6.37 -20.70 -8.27
C ASP A 104 -7.81 -20.39 -8.71
N LEU A 105 -8.37 -19.27 -8.25
CA LEU A 105 -9.72 -18.83 -8.57
C LEU A 105 -9.72 -17.38 -9.08
N GLY A 106 -10.11 -17.19 -10.34
CA GLY A 106 -10.23 -15.87 -10.98
C GLY A 106 -10.21 -15.98 -12.51
N LYS A 107 -10.77 -14.99 -13.21
CA LYS A 107 -10.50 -14.86 -14.66
C LYS A 107 -9.02 -14.49 -14.79
N ARG A 108 -8.24 -15.30 -15.50
CA ARG A 108 -6.96 -14.84 -16.04
C ARG A 108 -7.30 -13.67 -16.96
N ASP A 109 -7.12 -12.45 -16.48
CA ASP A 109 -7.20 -11.29 -17.36
C ASP A 109 -6.01 -11.39 -18.31
N GLU A 110 -6.25 -11.91 -19.51
CA GLU A 110 -5.27 -11.94 -20.61
C GLU A 110 -4.84 -10.52 -21.06
N GLN A 111 -5.37 -9.47 -20.43
CA GLN A 111 -5.03 -8.06 -20.68
C GLN A 111 -4.65 -7.26 -19.40
N GLY A 112 -4.39 -7.89 -18.26
CA GLY A 112 -4.33 -7.18 -16.98
C GLY A 112 -3.07 -7.32 -16.12
N SER A 113 -2.12 -8.20 -16.46
CA SER A 113 -0.86 -8.28 -15.71
C SER A 113 0.16 -7.29 -16.23
N VAL A 114 -0.09 -5.99 -16.01
CA VAL A 114 1.02 -5.06 -15.85
C VAL A 114 1.64 -5.44 -14.51
N LYS A 115 2.66 -6.31 -14.52
CA LYS A 115 3.55 -6.49 -13.36
C LYS A 115 3.80 -5.10 -12.79
N GLN A 116 3.58 -4.91 -11.49
CA GLN A 116 3.89 -3.63 -10.86
C GLN A 116 5.35 -3.31 -11.20
N LEU A 117 5.69 -2.05 -11.52
CA LEU A 117 7.03 -1.68 -12.00
C LEU A 117 8.17 -2.20 -11.09
N SER A 118 7.87 -2.43 -9.81
CA SER A 118 8.75 -3.02 -8.81
C SER A 118 9.03 -4.52 -8.95
N GLU A 119 8.28 -5.23 -9.79
CA GLU A 119 8.30 -6.69 -9.99
C GLU A 119 8.84 -7.09 -11.36
N LEU A 120 9.18 -6.11 -12.21
CA LEU A 120 9.79 -6.35 -13.51
C LEU A 120 11.30 -6.54 -13.38
N THR A 121 11.83 -7.53 -14.07
CA THR A 121 13.28 -7.71 -14.19
C THR A 121 13.89 -6.59 -15.05
N PRO A 122 15.21 -6.34 -14.98
CA PRO A 122 15.87 -5.30 -15.77
C PRO A 122 15.62 -5.42 -17.29
N ASP A 123 15.54 -6.64 -17.80
CA ASP A 123 15.28 -6.90 -19.23
C ASP A 123 13.82 -6.60 -19.61
N GLU A 124 12.88 -6.92 -18.73
CA GLU A 124 11.46 -6.63 -18.94
C GLU A 124 11.14 -5.13 -18.84
N LEU A 125 11.80 -4.40 -17.92
CA LEU A 125 11.75 -2.93 -17.86
C LEU A 125 12.32 -2.30 -19.14
N SER A 126 13.43 -2.84 -19.65
CA SER A 126 14.05 -2.36 -20.88
C SER A 126 13.13 -2.56 -22.10
N GLY A 127 12.37 -3.66 -22.12
CA GLY A 127 11.34 -3.90 -23.13
C GLY A 127 10.20 -2.90 -23.09
N MET A 128 9.67 -2.61 -21.89
CA MET A 128 8.61 -1.61 -21.71
C MET A 128 9.04 -0.19 -22.10
N ILE A 129 10.29 0.20 -21.77
CA ILE A 129 10.83 1.52 -22.16
C ILE A 129 10.86 1.66 -23.68
N ARG A 130 11.34 0.64 -24.40
CA ARG A 130 11.38 0.65 -25.87
C ARG A 130 9.99 0.79 -26.47
N GLN A 131 9.00 0.06 -25.93
CA GLN A 131 7.62 0.16 -26.38
C GLN A 131 7.06 1.58 -26.18
N TRP A 132 7.32 2.22 -25.03
CA TRP A 132 6.87 3.60 -24.79
C TRP A 132 7.60 4.64 -25.63
N GLU A 133 8.87 4.41 -25.95
CA GLU A 133 9.62 5.24 -26.89
C GLU A 133 9.06 5.12 -28.31
N ASP A 134 8.69 3.91 -28.73
CA ASP A 134 8.03 3.65 -30.01
C ASP A 134 6.65 4.31 -30.08
N GLU A 135 5.82 4.18 -29.03
CA GLU A 135 4.52 4.86 -28.91
C GLU A 135 4.64 6.38 -28.92
N ARG A 136 5.67 6.94 -28.27
CA ARG A 136 5.95 8.38 -28.32
C ARG A 136 6.39 8.82 -29.72
N SER A 137 7.18 7.98 -30.40
CA SER A 137 7.68 8.27 -31.75
C SER A 137 6.57 8.22 -32.80
N SER A 138 5.57 7.33 -32.63
CA SER A 138 4.41 7.23 -33.53
C SER A 138 3.48 8.44 -33.37
N LEU A 139 3.20 8.87 -32.13
CA LEU A 139 2.41 10.07 -31.83
C LEU A 139 3.08 11.35 -32.37
N LEU A 140 4.41 11.43 -32.35
CA LEU A 140 5.14 12.57 -32.91
C LEU A 140 5.08 12.66 -34.44
N LYS A 141 4.90 11.53 -35.15
CA LYS A 141 4.74 11.54 -36.62
C LYS A 141 3.37 12.07 -37.05
N GLU A 142 2.32 11.86 -36.26
CA GLU A 142 0.96 12.34 -36.59
C GLU A 142 0.77 13.84 -36.39
N VAL A 143 1.59 14.49 -35.55
CA VAL A 143 1.47 15.93 -35.22
C VAL A 143 2.31 16.82 -36.17
N SER A 144 2.98 16.26 -37.18
CA SER A 144 3.69 17.08 -38.18
C SER A 144 2.69 17.86 -39.03
N PRO A 145 2.63 19.20 -38.96
CA PRO A 145 1.62 19.98 -39.65
C PRO A 145 1.83 19.89 -41.16
N ALA A 146 0.75 19.63 -41.90
CA ALA A 146 0.70 19.89 -43.32
C ALA A 146 1.09 21.37 -43.54
N GLY A 147 2.20 21.55 -44.24
CA GLY A 147 2.78 22.85 -44.53
C GLY A 147 1.80 23.77 -45.25
N THR A 148 1.88 25.04 -44.85
CA THR A 148 1.42 26.23 -45.53
C THR A 148 1.60 26.20 -47.05
N ALA A 149 0.53 26.50 -47.78
CA ALA A 149 0.55 27.25 -49.04
C ALA A 149 -0.75 28.06 -49.14
#